data_AF-A0A848UPQ2-F1
#
_entry.id   AF-A0A848UPQ2-F1
#
_cell.length_a   1.000
_cell.length_b   1.000
_cell.length_c   1.000
_cell.angle_alpha   90.00
_cell.angle_beta   90.00
_cell.angle_gamma   90.00
#
_symmetry.space_group_name_H-M   'P 1'
#
loop_
_entity.id
_entity.type
_entity.pdbx_description
1 polymer ?
#
loop_
_entity_poly.entity_id
_entity_poly.type
_entity_poly.pdbx_seq_one_letter_code
_entity_poly.pdbx_strand_id
1 'polypeptide(L)'
;MIKFFRHIRQQLLTENRFRKYLIYAIGEIVLVVVGILIALSINNWNENQKQNDQIVKYAKALVQDLEKDIKMIDTIYNTSKQISIRIDSLSAYVRNSKLEDLSNLDVICLTWVRLYRPYSWNQATLEEIKNSGSLRLINNEEISNRIVKYDAQSKHMEDDYYEDKEQSEDANKLLDKLVNYNYPNMTELAEMLRLTTNYGRIHESFDNPIYKEAQGFDLRLNLEDPNLINNVVNSFIRLKYLLSIRTQIELPALIQNAQELIDLLKEEYMF
;
A
#
# COMPACT_ATOMS: atom_id res chain seq x y z
N MET A 1 14.14 -60.32 -0.38
CA MET A 1 13.48 -60.55 -1.67
C MET A 1 14.39 -60.99 -2.82
N ILE A 2 15.71 -60.76 -2.79
CA ILE A 2 16.61 -61.11 -3.92
C ILE A 2 16.87 -62.63 -4.09
N LYS A 3 16.82 -63.45 -3.02
CA LYS A 3 17.19 -64.88 -3.11
C LYS A 3 16.16 -65.77 -3.84
N PHE A 4 14.88 -65.43 -3.76
CA PHE A 4 13.78 -66.21 -4.36
C PHE A 4 13.77 -66.06 -5.89
N PHE A 5 13.82 -64.81 -6.39
CA PHE A 5 13.96 -64.53 -7.82
C PHE A 5 15.29 -65.05 -8.40
N ARG A 6 16.37 -65.09 -7.59
CA ARG A 6 17.67 -65.65 -8.01
C ARG A 6 17.62 -67.16 -8.28
N HIS A 7 16.92 -67.93 -7.45
CA HIS A 7 16.78 -69.39 -7.65
C HIS A 7 15.98 -69.72 -8.90
N ILE A 8 14.89 -68.97 -9.15
CA ILE A 8 14.05 -69.14 -10.34
C ILE A 8 14.82 -68.79 -11.62
N ARG A 9 15.64 -67.73 -11.61
CA ARG A 9 16.52 -67.38 -12.74
C ARG A 9 17.54 -68.48 -13.06
N GLN A 10 18.15 -69.09 -12.04
CA GLN A 10 19.14 -70.16 -12.24
C GLN A 10 18.51 -71.42 -12.84
N GLN A 11 17.31 -71.82 -12.40
CA GLN A 11 16.60 -72.98 -12.96
C GLN A 11 16.13 -72.77 -14.41
N LEU A 12 15.71 -71.55 -14.79
CA LEU A 12 15.23 -71.25 -16.13
C LEU A 12 16.34 -71.15 -17.19
N LEU A 13 17.58 -70.84 -16.79
CA LEU A 13 18.75 -70.76 -17.67
C LEU A 13 19.30 -72.16 -18.05
N THR A 14 19.14 -73.16 -17.19
CA THR A 14 19.63 -74.54 -17.40
C THR A 14 18.76 -75.40 -18.32
N GLU A 15 17.51 -75.00 -18.64
CA GLU A 15 16.55 -75.83 -19.39
C GLU A 15 16.28 -75.40 -20.85
N ASN A 16 17.14 -74.62 -21.51
CA ASN A 16 16.92 -74.15 -22.90
C ASN A 16 15.61 -73.30 -23.08
N ARG A 17 15.05 -72.76 -21.99
CA ARG A 17 13.79 -71.97 -21.97
C ARG A 17 14.04 -70.46 -22.03
N PHE A 18 14.97 -70.02 -22.88
CA PHE A 18 15.38 -68.61 -22.99
C PHE A 18 14.19 -67.65 -23.22
N ARG A 19 13.18 -68.08 -24.01
CA ARG A 19 11.95 -67.33 -24.26
C ARG A 19 11.11 -67.09 -22.99
N LYS A 20 11.04 -68.06 -22.08
CA LYS A 20 10.33 -67.91 -20.79
C LYS A 20 11.10 -67.00 -19.84
N TYR A 21 12.44 -67.14 -19.81
CA TYR A 21 13.31 -66.25 -19.02
C TYR A 21 13.16 -64.79 -19.45
N LEU A 22 13.14 -64.51 -20.77
CA LEU A 22 12.97 -63.16 -21.30
C LEU A 22 11.62 -62.53 -20.88
N ILE A 23 10.53 -63.29 -20.96
CA ILE A 23 9.18 -62.84 -20.55
C ILE A 23 9.14 -62.51 -19.05
N TYR A 24 9.75 -63.35 -18.21
CA TYR A 24 9.83 -63.10 -16.76
C TYR A 24 10.70 -61.88 -16.42
N ALA A 25 11.84 -61.71 -17.09
CA ALA A 25 12.71 -60.55 -16.87
C ALA A 25 12.04 -59.24 -17.32
N ILE A 26 11.30 -59.24 -18.43
CA ILE A 26 10.49 -58.10 -18.87
C ILE A 26 9.40 -57.79 -17.84
N GLY A 27 8.70 -58.83 -17.34
CA GLY A 27 7.69 -58.65 -16.28
C GLY A 27 8.25 -58.03 -15.00
N GLU A 28 9.46 -58.44 -14.58
CA GLU A 28 10.14 -57.86 -13.42
C GLU A 28 10.52 -56.38 -13.64
N ILE A 29 11.04 -56.04 -14.83
CA ILE A 29 11.33 -54.64 -15.19
C ILE A 29 10.06 -53.80 -15.19
N VAL A 30 8.97 -54.29 -15.80
CA VAL A 30 7.69 -53.58 -15.83
C VAL A 30 7.15 -53.36 -14.42
N LEU A 31 7.25 -54.35 -13.53
CA LEU A 31 6.79 -54.23 -12.14
C LEU A 31 7.62 -53.20 -11.35
N VAL A 32 8.94 -53.18 -11.53
CA VAL A 32 9.82 -52.17 -10.94
C VAL A 32 9.49 -50.77 -11.47
N VAL A 33 9.30 -50.62 -12.79
CA VAL A 33 8.93 -49.34 -13.41
C VAL A 33 7.60 -48.84 -12.88
N VAL A 34 6.57 -49.69 -12.79
CA VAL A 34 5.28 -49.32 -12.19
C VAL A 34 5.45 -48.89 -10.73
N GLY A 35 6.28 -49.59 -9.95
CA GLY A 35 6.60 -49.21 -8.57
C GLY A 35 7.22 -47.81 -8.46
N ILE A 36 8.20 -47.51 -9.33
CA ILE A 36 8.86 -46.18 -9.38
C ILE A 36 7.86 -45.10 -9.81
N LEU A 37 7.03 -45.37 -10.82
CA LEU A 37 6.02 -44.41 -11.30
C LEU A 37 4.97 -44.09 -10.23
N ILE A 38 4.51 -45.10 -9.47
CA ILE A 38 3.58 -44.88 -8.35
C ILE A 38 4.25 -44.05 -7.25
N ALA A 39 5.49 -44.38 -6.87
CA ALA A 39 6.23 -43.62 -5.87
C ALA A 39 6.43 -42.16 -6.29
N LEU A 40 6.81 -41.92 -7.56
CA LEU A 40 6.95 -40.58 -8.12
C LEU A 40 5.62 -39.84 -8.15
N SER A 41 4.53 -40.53 -8.53
CA SER A 41 3.18 -39.93 -8.57
C SER A 41 2.70 -39.50 -7.18
N ILE A 42 2.91 -40.32 -6.15
CA ILE A 42 2.59 -39.98 -4.76
C ILE A 42 3.42 -38.78 -4.29
N ASN A 43 4.72 -38.76 -4.62
CA ASN A 43 5.59 -37.64 -4.25
C ASN A 43 5.15 -36.32 -4.93
N ASN A 44 4.85 -36.36 -6.23
CA ASN A 44 4.37 -35.19 -6.96
C ASN A 44 3.01 -34.70 -6.44
N TRP A 45 2.11 -35.62 -6.08
CA TRP A 45 0.81 -35.25 -5.48
C TRP A 45 0.97 -34.55 -4.12
N ASN A 46 1.84 -35.08 -3.25
CA ASN A 46 2.14 -34.45 -1.96
C ASN A 46 2.79 -33.06 -2.12
N GLU A 47 3.69 -32.91 -3.09
CA GLU A 47 4.32 -31.62 -3.39
C GLU A 47 3.31 -30.60 -3.93
N ASN A 48 2.45 -31.00 -4.87
CA ASN A 48 1.38 -30.14 -5.38
C ASN A 48 0.41 -29.71 -4.27
N GLN A 49 0.08 -30.60 -3.34
CA GLN A 49 -0.78 -30.26 -2.20
C GLN A 49 -0.14 -29.18 -1.32
N LYS A 50 1.15 -29.32 -0.99
CA LYS A 50 1.87 -28.32 -0.19
C LYS A 50 1.94 -26.96 -0.89
N GLN A 51 2.16 -26.96 -2.21
CA GLN A 51 2.18 -25.74 -3.01
C GLN A 51 0.79 -25.07 -3.01
N ASN A 52 -0.29 -25.83 -3.16
CA ASN A 52 -1.66 -25.31 -3.08
C ASN A 52 -1.97 -24.70 -1.71
N ASP A 53 -1.62 -25.40 -0.61
CA ASP A 53 -1.83 -24.90 0.74
C ASP A 53 -1.07 -23.58 0.98
N GLN A 54 0.15 -23.48 0.44
CA GLN A 54 0.97 -22.28 0.51
C GLN A 54 0.36 -21.11 -0.28
N ILE A 55 -0.14 -21.36 -1.50
CA ILE A 55 -0.81 -20.32 -2.31
C ILE A 55 -2.06 -19.80 -1.59
N VAL A 56 -2.90 -20.69 -1.05
CA VAL A 56 -4.12 -20.28 -0.33
C VAL A 56 -3.76 -19.45 0.90
N LYS A 57 -2.68 -19.80 1.61
CA LYS A 57 -2.16 -18.98 2.71
C LYS A 57 -1.73 -17.59 2.24
N TYR A 58 -1.01 -17.49 1.11
CA TYR A 58 -0.61 -16.21 0.55
C TYR A 58 -1.79 -15.38 0.07
N ALA A 59 -2.77 -15.99 -0.60
CA ALA A 59 -3.97 -15.29 -1.04
C ALA A 59 -4.73 -14.67 0.15
N LYS A 60 -4.88 -15.42 1.25
CA LYS A 60 -5.53 -14.91 2.48
C LYS A 60 -4.76 -13.76 3.12
N ALA A 61 -3.43 -13.90 3.21
CA ALA A 61 -2.58 -12.85 3.76
C ALA A 61 -2.62 -11.58 2.89
N LEU A 62 -2.56 -11.75 1.56
CA LEU A 62 -2.61 -10.65 0.61
C LEU A 62 -3.95 -9.92 0.66
N VAL A 63 -5.07 -10.63 0.76
CA VAL A 63 -6.40 -10.02 0.98
C VAL A 63 -6.41 -9.16 2.24
N GLN A 64 -5.88 -9.66 3.37
CA GLN A 64 -5.81 -8.89 4.61
C GLN A 64 -4.92 -7.66 4.50
N ASP A 65 -3.83 -7.76 3.73
CA ASP A 65 -2.91 -6.67 3.50
C ASP A 65 -3.57 -5.58 2.62
N LEU A 66 -4.22 -5.97 1.52
CA LEU A 66 -4.97 -5.07 0.64
C LEU A 66 -6.14 -4.37 1.37
N GLU A 67 -6.87 -5.07 2.23
CA GLU A 67 -7.96 -4.48 3.04
C GLU A 67 -7.44 -3.43 4.04
N LYS A 68 -6.21 -3.58 4.54
CA LYS A 68 -5.56 -2.56 5.38
C LYS A 68 -5.09 -1.38 4.54
N ASP A 69 -4.51 -1.65 3.37
CA ASP A 69 -4.07 -0.61 2.44
C ASP A 69 -5.24 0.27 2.02
N ILE A 70 -6.41 -0.30 1.67
CA ILE A 70 -7.62 0.47 1.32
C ILE A 70 -8.01 1.44 2.45
N LYS A 71 -8.08 0.96 3.71
CA LYS A 71 -8.42 1.81 4.87
C LYS A 71 -7.42 2.96 5.07
N MET A 72 -6.14 2.69 4.82
CA MET A 72 -5.10 3.70 4.90
C MET A 72 -5.24 4.72 3.77
N ILE A 73 -5.46 4.27 2.52
CA ILE A 73 -5.70 5.13 1.38
C ILE A 73 -6.89 6.05 1.63
N ASP A 74 -8.01 5.53 2.15
CA ASP A 74 -9.19 6.33 2.49
C ASP A 74 -8.86 7.44 3.49
N THR A 75 -8.03 7.15 4.48
CA THR A 75 -7.59 8.15 5.47
C THR A 75 -6.78 9.26 4.80
N ILE A 76 -5.87 8.89 3.89
CA ILE A 76 -5.01 9.84 3.17
C ILE A 76 -5.81 10.66 2.16
N TYR A 77 -6.75 10.04 1.45
CA TYR A 77 -7.68 10.70 0.54
C TYR A 77 -8.49 11.78 1.26
N ASN A 78 -9.09 11.44 2.40
CA ASN A 78 -9.89 12.39 3.18
C ASN A 78 -9.03 13.54 3.74
N THR A 79 -7.84 13.24 4.26
CA THR A 79 -6.91 14.26 4.77
C THR A 79 -6.47 15.21 3.65
N SER A 80 -6.07 14.68 2.49
CA SER A 80 -5.64 15.45 1.32
C SER A 80 -6.75 16.36 0.77
N LYS A 81 -8.01 15.90 0.86
CA LYS A 81 -9.18 16.71 0.53
C LYS A 81 -9.38 17.87 1.49
N GLN A 82 -9.24 17.65 2.81
CA GLN A 82 -9.33 18.73 3.79
C GLN A 82 -8.22 19.76 3.61
N ILE A 83 -7.00 19.29 3.35
CA ILE A 83 -5.86 20.14 2.99
C ILE A 83 -6.19 21.02 1.79
N SER A 84 -6.73 20.43 0.71
CA SER A 84 -7.09 21.17 -0.50
C SER A 84 -8.11 22.28 -0.23
N ILE A 85 -9.11 22.00 0.61
CA ILE A 85 -10.12 22.99 1.04
C ILE A 85 -9.46 24.13 1.83
N ARG A 86 -8.56 23.82 2.77
CA ARG A 86 -7.85 24.82 3.57
C ARG A 86 -7.01 25.76 2.68
N ILE A 87 -6.33 25.21 1.67
CA ILE A 87 -5.54 26.00 0.72
C ILE A 87 -6.43 26.90 -0.14
N ASP A 88 -7.61 26.43 -0.55
CA ASP A 88 -8.58 27.26 -1.26
C ASP A 88 -9.10 28.41 -0.38
N SER A 89 -9.41 28.11 0.88
CA SER A 89 -9.80 29.11 1.86
C SER A 89 -8.68 30.12 2.12
N LEU A 90 -7.41 29.69 2.21
CA LEU A 90 -6.26 30.58 2.31
C LEU A 90 -6.15 31.51 1.10
N SER A 91 -6.23 30.97 -0.11
CA SER A 91 -6.13 31.76 -1.34
C SER A 91 -7.26 32.78 -1.44
N ALA A 92 -8.48 32.39 -1.08
CA ALA A 92 -9.62 33.30 -1.04
C ALA A 92 -9.46 34.37 0.04
N TYR A 93 -9.00 34.00 1.22
CA TYR A 93 -8.77 34.91 2.35
C TYR A 93 -7.75 36.00 1.99
N VAL A 94 -6.59 35.62 1.48
CA VAL A 94 -5.54 36.58 1.09
C VAL A 94 -5.97 37.47 -0.07
N ARG A 95 -6.75 36.94 -1.02
CA ARG A 95 -7.21 37.70 -2.20
C ARG A 95 -8.29 38.74 -1.87
N ASN A 96 -9.15 38.44 -0.90
CA ASN A 96 -10.33 39.24 -0.59
C ASN A 96 -10.13 40.18 0.62
N SER A 97 -9.03 40.02 1.36
CA SER A 97 -8.68 40.86 2.50
C SER A 97 -7.56 41.84 2.14
N LYS A 98 -7.49 42.97 2.85
CA LYS A 98 -6.29 43.80 2.80
C LYS A 98 -5.19 43.13 3.61
N LEU A 99 -3.93 43.36 3.20
CA LEU A 99 -2.76 42.78 3.86
C LEU A 99 -2.71 43.11 5.37
N GLU A 100 -3.09 44.33 5.75
CA GLU A 100 -3.12 44.83 7.13
C GLU A 100 -4.21 44.18 7.99
N ASP A 101 -5.25 43.61 7.37
CA ASP A 101 -6.39 42.99 8.04
C ASP A 101 -6.21 41.48 8.22
N LEU A 102 -5.13 40.90 7.70
CA LEU A 102 -4.87 39.46 7.82
C LEU A 102 -4.49 39.08 9.26
N SER A 103 -5.22 38.11 9.81
CA SER A 103 -4.95 37.48 11.09
C SER A 103 -3.83 36.44 10.95
N ASN A 104 -2.89 36.47 11.89
CA ASN A 104 -1.86 35.43 11.98
C ASN A 104 -2.47 34.08 12.33
N LEU A 105 -3.43 34.06 13.26
CA LEU A 105 -4.12 32.85 13.69
C LEU A 105 -4.90 32.21 12.53
N ASP A 106 -5.60 33.01 11.71
CA ASP A 106 -6.33 32.49 10.55
C ASP A 106 -5.38 31.86 9.54
N VAL A 107 -4.25 32.52 9.24
CA VAL A 107 -3.22 31.95 8.36
C VAL A 107 -2.72 30.62 8.93
N ILE A 108 -2.35 30.55 10.21
CA ILE A 108 -1.92 29.29 10.86
C ILE A 108 -2.98 28.19 10.73
N CYS A 109 -4.25 28.50 10.98
CA CYS A 109 -5.36 27.54 10.86
C CYS A 109 -5.50 27.01 9.42
N LEU A 110 -5.40 27.90 8.44
CA LEU A 110 -5.54 27.58 7.02
C LEU A 110 -4.29 26.91 6.44
N THR A 111 -3.13 27.06 7.08
CA THR A 111 -1.86 26.44 6.67
C THR A 111 -1.41 25.32 7.61
N TRP A 112 -2.30 24.76 8.43
CA TRP A 112 -1.95 23.60 9.25
C TRP A 112 -1.95 22.31 8.41
N VAL A 113 -0.98 22.20 7.50
CA VAL A 113 -0.96 21.25 6.39
C VAL A 113 0.09 20.15 6.59
N ARG A 114 0.11 19.51 7.77
CA ARG A 114 1.10 18.47 8.08
C ARG A 114 0.77 17.17 7.35
N LEU A 115 1.60 16.77 6.38
CA LEU A 115 1.59 15.42 5.81
C LEU A 115 2.05 14.43 6.88
N TYR A 116 1.09 13.89 7.64
CA TYR A 116 1.36 13.26 8.93
C TYR A 116 1.96 11.85 8.85
N ARG A 117 1.85 11.12 7.72
CA ARG A 117 2.43 9.77 7.58
C ARG A 117 2.74 9.44 6.11
N PRO A 118 3.85 8.70 5.84
CA PRO A 118 4.03 8.03 4.56
C PRO A 118 2.92 7.00 4.33
N TYR A 119 2.64 6.70 3.07
CA TYR A 119 1.85 5.53 2.73
C TYR A 119 2.61 4.29 3.26
N SER A 120 2.18 3.73 4.39
CA SER A 120 2.77 2.48 4.91
C SER A 120 2.08 1.29 4.26
N TRP A 121 2.39 1.04 2.99
CA TRP A 121 1.89 -0.13 2.27
C TRP A 121 2.28 -1.39 3.02
N ASN A 122 1.35 -2.33 3.17
CA ASN A 122 1.69 -3.62 3.73
C ASN A 122 2.36 -4.50 2.66
N GLN A 123 3.69 -4.37 2.54
CA GLN A 123 4.47 -5.08 1.52
C GLN A 123 4.85 -6.51 1.92
N ALA A 124 4.58 -6.93 3.16
CA ALA A 124 5.11 -8.19 3.70
C ALA A 124 4.74 -9.41 2.84
N THR A 125 3.47 -9.57 2.48
CA THR A 125 3.03 -10.71 1.67
C THR A 125 3.53 -10.60 0.22
N LEU A 126 3.55 -9.40 -0.36
CA LEU A 126 4.04 -9.18 -1.72
C LEU A 126 5.54 -9.49 -1.83
N GLU A 127 6.34 -9.04 -0.86
CA GLU A 127 7.75 -9.35 -0.76
C GLU A 127 7.99 -10.85 -0.59
N GLU A 128 7.21 -11.53 0.26
CA GLU A 128 7.33 -12.96 0.45
C GLU A 128 7.02 -13.73 -0.84
N ILE A 129 5.93 -13.40 -1.54
CA ILE A 129 5.56 -13.99 -2.83
C ILE A 129 6.67 -13.80 -3.87
N LYS A 130 7.28 -12.62 -3.92
CA LYS A 130 8.35 -12.29 -4.86
C LYS A 130 9.66 -13.00 -4.53
N ASN A 131 10.11 -12.92 -3.28
CA ASN A 131 11.39 -13.46 -2.84
C ASN A 131 11.42 -14.99 -2.83
N SER A 132 10.28 -15.63 -2.60
CA SER A 132 10.13 -17.10 -2.69
C SER A 132 9.99 -17.61 -4.14
N GLY A 133 9.73 -16.73 -5.10
CA GLY A 133 9.34 -17.10 -6.45
C GLY A 133 7.96 -17.77 -6.52
N SER A 134 7.14 -17.66 -5.47
CA SER A 134 5.81 -18.27 -5.40
C SER A 134 4.79 -17.62 -6.34
N LEU A 135 5.08 -16.47 -6.94
CA LEU A 135 4.23 -15.88 -7.99
C LEU A 135 3.95 -16.88 -9.13
N ARG A 136 4.95 -17.72 -9.49
CA ARG A 136 4.79 -18.78 -10.52
C ARG A 136 3.81 -19.88 -10.14
N LEU A 137 3.45 -19.97 -8.86
CA LEU A 137 2.49 -20.96 -8.35
C LEU A 137 1.04 -20.47 -8.53
N ILE A 138 0.84 -19.17 -8.76
CA ILE A 138 -0.46 -18.60 -9.08
C ILE A 138 -0.76 -18.90 -10.56
N ASN A 139 -1.55 -19.95 -10.80
CA ASN A 139 -1.89 -20.40 -12.16
C ASN A 139 -2.78 -19.41 -12.94
N ASN A 140 -3.50 -18.54 -12.24
CA ASN A 140 -4.36 -17.53 -12.84
C ASN A 140 -3.50 -16.32 -13.27
N GLU A 141 -3.32 -16.16 -14.60
CA GLU A 141 -2.49 -15.09 -15.18
C GLU A 141 -3.03 -13.69 -14.84
N GLU A 142 -4.36 -13.52 -14.75
CA GLU A 142 -4.97 -12.25 -14.40
C GLU A 142 -4.62 -11.83 -12.96
N ILE A 143 -4.66 -12.77 -12.01
CA ILE A 143 -4.26 -12.51 -10.62
C ILE A 143 -2.77 -12.14 -10.57
N SER A 144 -1.92 -12.89 -11.26
CA SER A 144 -0.48 -12.62 -11.33
C SER A 144 -0.18 -11.21 -11.90
N ASN A 145 -0.85 -10.84 -12.99
CA ASN A 145 -0.71 -9.51 -13.61
C ASN A 145 -1.19 -8.39 -12.68
N ARG A 146 -2.30 -8.60 -11.96
CA ARG A 146 -2.82 -7.62 -11.00
C ARG A 146 -1.94 -7.45 -9.77
N ILE A 147 -1.33 -8.51 -9.27
CA ILE A 147 -0.34 -8.44 -8.19
C ILE A 147 0.85 -7.57 -8.62
N VAL A 148 1.37 -7.81 -9.84
CA VAL A 148 2.49 -7.02 -10.38
C VAL A 148 2.09 -5.56 -10.59
N LYS A 149 0.89 -5.31 -11.14
CA LYS A 149 0.35 -3.96 -11.32
C LYS A 149 0.22 -3.23 -9.99
N TYR A 150 -0.33 -3.87 -8.97
CA TYR A 150 -0.50 -3.29 -7.65
C TYR A 150 0.84 -2.99 -6.98
N ASP A 151 1.82 -3.91 -7.03
CA ASP A 151 3.19 -3.68 -6.52
C ASP A 151 3.88 -2.50 -7.22
N ALA A 152 3.68 -2.34 -8.52
CA ALA A 152 4.25 -1.22 -9.27
C ALA A 152 3.59 0.12 -8.88
N GLN A 153 2.26 0.14 -8.74
CA GLN A 153 1.52 1.34 -8.37
C GLN A 153 1.79 1.78 -6.92
N SER A 154 1.87 0.84 -5.99
CA SER A 154 2.16 1.16 -4.58
C SER A 154 3.54 1.79 -4.43
N LYS A 155 4.55 1.28 -5.15
CA LYS A 155 5.90 1.88 -5.19
C LYS A 155 5.93 3.27 -5.81
N HIS A 156 5.24 3.45 -6.93
CA HIS A 156 5.14 4.78 -7.54
C HIS A 156 4.52 5.79 -6.56
N MET A 157 3.48 5.37 -5.82
CA MET A 157 2.85 6.20 -4.80
C MET A 157 3.75 6.51 -3.60
N GLU A 158 4.68 5.60 -3.28
CA GLU A 158 5.69 5.83 -2.25
C GLU A 158 6.70 6.90 -2.69
N ASP A 159 7.18 6.84 -3.95
CA ASP A 159 8.06 7.87 -4.53
C ASP A 159 7.38 9.24 -4.59
N ASP A 160 6.14 9.26 -5.09
CA ASP A 160 5.27 10.43 -5.16
C ASP A 160 5.07 11.12 -3.81
N TYR A 161 4.95 10.33 -2.73
CA TYR A 161 4.84 10.86 -1.38
C TYR A 161 6.07 11.64 -0.94
N TYR A 162 7.27 11.19 -1.32
CA TYR A 162 8.49 11.90 -0.97
C TYR A 162 8.54 13.27 -1.67
N GLU A 163 8.09 13.36 -2.91
CA GLU A 163 7.96 14.64 -3.63
C GLU A 163 6.91 15.56 -2.96
N ASP A 164 5.73 15.02 -2.64
CA ASP A 164 4.67 15.77 -1.95
C ASP A 164 5.16 16.31 -0.60
N LYS A 165 5.95 15.51 0.11
CA LYS A 165 6.58 15.89 1.38
C LYS A 165 7.59 17.01 1.21
N GLU A 166 8.48 16.92 0.22
CA GLU A 166 9.47 17.96 -0.05
C GLU A 166 8.80 19.31 -0.37
N GLN A 167 7.76 19.29 -1.22
CA GLN A 167 6.99 20.50 -1.55
C GLN A 167 6.27 21.09 -0.33
N SER A 168 5.76 20.23 0.56
CA SER A 168 5.17 20.67 1.83
C SER A 168 6.20 21.31 2.75
N GLU A 169 7.39 20.72 2.88
CA GLU A 169 8.49 21.28 3.68
C GLU A 169 8.96 22.63 3.13
N ASP A 170 9.04 22.80 1.81
CA ASP A 170 9.39 24.07 1.19
C ASP A 170 8.33 25.16 1.40
N ALA A 171 7.04 24.81 1.36
CA ALA A 171 5.96 25.73 1.73
C ALA A 171 6.06 26.15 3.20
N ASN A 172 6.36 25.20 4.10
CA ASN A 172 6.51 25.47 5.53
C ASN A 172 7.71 26.37 5.83
N LYS A 173 8.85 26.22 5.13
CA LYS A 173 10.00 27.12 5.28
C LYS A 173 9.67 28.58 4.95
N LEU A 174 8.75 28.82 4.00
CA LEU A 174 8.26 30.18 3.71
C LEU A 174 7.27 30.65 4.77
N LEU A 175 6.37 29.75 5.21
CA LEU A 175 5.39 30.01 6.25
C LEU A 175 6.06 30.44 7.57
N ASP A 176 7.14 29.76 7.97
CA ASP A 176 7.89 30.05 9.21
C ASP A 176 8.48 31.46 9.24
N LYS A 177 8.68 32.10 8.08
CA LYS A 177 9.12 33.50 7.99
C LYS A 177 7.97 34.49 8.13
N LEU A 178 6.75 34.04 7.87
CA LEU A 178 5.54 34.85 7.79
C LEU A 178 4.73 34.80 9.09
N VAL A 179 4.52 33.62 9.67
CA VAL A 179 3.64 33.46 10.84
C VAL A 179 4.42 33.45 12.15
N ASN A 180 3.75 33.87 13.21
CA ASN A 180 4.26 33.81 14.57
C ASN A 180 3.54 32.72 15.36
N TYR A 181 4.23 31.65 15.74
CA TYR A 181 3.66 30.54 16.51
C TYR A 181 3.66 30.74 18.03
N ASN A 182 4.14 31.88 18.55
CA ASN A 182 4.36 32.09 19.98
C ASN A 182 3.08 32.38 20.79
N TYR A 183 2.02 31.61 20.55
CA TYR A 183 0.76 31.70 21.31
C TYR A 183 0.91 31.02 22.68
N PRO A 184 0.37 31.60 23.76
CA PRO A 184 0.33 30.98 25.08
C PRO A 184 -0.28 29.56 25.11
N ASN A 185 -1.29 29.30 24.27
CA ASN A 185 -2.00 28.02 24.16
C ASN A 185 -1.63 27.23 22.88
N MET A 186 -0.41 27.42 22.35
CA MET A 186 0.00 26.81 21.08
C MET A 186 -0.06 25.27 21.11
N THR A 187 0.17 24.63 22.26
CA THR A 187 0.11 23.16 22.39
C THR A 187 -1.32 22.66 22.14
N GLU A 188 -2.30 23.28 22.78
CA GLU A 188 -3.72 22.99 22.63
C GLU A 188 -4.18 23.32 21.21
N LEU A 189 -3.73 24.45 20.67
CA LEU A 189 -4.03 24.87 19.30
C LEU A 189 -3.51 23.85 18.28
N ALA A 190 -2.27 23.38 18.44
CA ALA A 190 -1.66 22.38 17.56
C ALA A 190 -2.42 21.05 17.55
N GLU A 191 -2.86 20.58 18.74
CA GLU A 191 -3.62 19.34 18.85
C GLU A 191 -5.02 19.46 18.24
N MET A 192 -5.68 20.59 18.48
CA MET A 192 -6.98 20.92 17.88
C MET A 192 -6.90 20.99 16.36
N LEU A 193 -5.86 21.64 15.81
CA LEU A 193 -5.65 21.72 14.37
C LEU A 193 -5.30 20.36 13.76
N ARG A 194 -4.53 19.52 14.47
CA ARG A 194 -4.25 18.14 14.04
C ARG A 194 -5.54 17.32 13.91
N LEU A 195 -6.43 17.39 14.90
CA LEU A 195 -7.70 16.66 14.89
C LEU A 195 -8.64 17.16 13.79
N THR A 196 -8.83 18.47 13.68
CA THR A 196 -9.74 19.07 12.70
C THR A 196 -9.22 18.98 11.25
N THR A 197 -7.91 18.82 11.05
CA THR A 197 -7.33 18.59 9.72
C THR A 197 -7.44 17.12 9.30
N ASN A 198 -7.21 16.18 10.21
CA ASN A 198 -7.17 14.76 9.87
C ASN A 198 -8.56 14.10 9.90
N TYR A 199 -9.46 14.58 10.74
CA TYR A 199 -10.74 13.92 11.02
C TYR A 199 -11.96 14.85 10.97
N GLY A 200 -11.73 16.16 10.93
CA GLY A 200 -12.78 17.16 10.99
C GLY A 200 -12.99 17.93 9.69
N ARG A 201 -13.84 18.95 9.78
CA ARG A 201 -14.07 19.93 8.71
C ARG A 201 -13.41 21.25 9.07
N ILE A 202 -13.01 22.01 8.07
CA ILE A 202 -12.35 23.31 8.25
C ILE A 202 -13.08 24.27 9.21
N HIS A 203 -14.41 24.38 9.15
CA HIS A 203 -15.18 25.29 10.00
C HIS A 203 -15.12 24.91 11.49
N GLU A 204 -14.92 23.63 11.80
CA GLU A 204 -14.78 23.14 13.18
C GLU A 204 -13.53 23.72 13.86
N SER A 205 -12.49 24.08 13.09
CA SER A 205 -11.32 24.79 13.61
C SER A 205 -11.71 26.19 14.11
N PHE A 206 -12.51 26.92 13.34
CA PHE A 206 -12.90 28.31 13.65
C PHE A 206 -13.98 28.41 14.74
N ASP A 207 -14.82 27.38 14.88
CA ASP A 207 -15.82 27.31 15.94
C ASP A 207 -15.25 26.83 17.29
N ASN A 208 -14.03 26.29 17.29
CA ASN A 208 -13.42 25.65 18.45
C ASN A 208 -13.14 26.64 19.59
N PRO A 209 -13.44 26.30 20.86
CA PRO A 209 -13.11 27.13 22.01
C PRO A 209 -11.63 27.51 22.12
N ILE A 210 -10.71 26.61 21.75
CA ILE A 210 -9.26 26.87 21.80
C ILE A 210 -8.85 27.94 20.78
N TYR A 211 -9.45 27.90 19.58
CA TYR A 211 -9.25 28.94 18.58
C TYR A 211 -9.84 30.28 19.05
N LYS A 212 -11.06 30.27 19.59
CA LYS A 212 -11.72 31.48 20.10
C LYS A 212 -10.96 32.12 21.27
N GLU A 213 -10.34 31.32 22.12
CA GLU A 213 -9.41 31.81 23.14
C GLU A 213 -8.19 32.48 22.50
N ALA A 214 -7.57 31.83 21.52
CA ALA A 214 -6.39 32.37 20.82
C ALA A 214 -6.65 33.68 20.07
N GLN A 215 -7.90 33.93 19.61
CA GLN A 215 -8.29 35.21 19.03
C GLN A 215 -8.10 36.39 19.99
N GLY A 216 -8.21 36.17 21.31
CA GLY A 216 -8.04 37.21 22.32
C GLY A 216 -6.61 37.76 22.45
N PHE A 217 -5.63 37.04 21.91
CA PHE A 217 -4.21 37.39 21.94
C PHE A 217 -3.54 37.12 20.58
N ASP A 218 -4.26 37.40 19.49
CA ASP A 218 -3.74 37.18 18.15
C ASP A 218 -2.44 37.97 17.92
N LEU A 219 -1.47 37.28 17.32
CA LEU A 219 -0.16 37.83 17.00
C LEU A 219 -0.22 38.47 15.61
N ARG A 220 0.79 39.27 15.27
CA ARG A 220 0.89 39.86 13.94
C ARG A 220 1.70 38.97 13.02
N LEU A 221 1.26 38.90 11.76
CA LEU A 221 2.07 38.38 10.67
C LEU A 221 3.35 39.22 10.51
N ASN A 222 4.44 38.55 10.17
CA ASN A 222 5.65 39.21 9.71
C ASN A 222 5.49 39.62 8.25
N LEU A 223 5.21 40.90 8.03
CA LEU A 223 4.95 41.48 6.71
C LEU A 223 6.09 42.41 6.24
N GLU A 224 7.32 42.15 6.69
CA GLU A 224 8.51 42.91 6.27
C GLU A 224 8.69 42.94 4.74
N ASP A 225 8.34 41.85 4.05
CA ASP A 225 8.18 41.79 2.60
C ASP A 225 6.70 41.56 2.24
N PRO A 226 6.03 42.54 1.61
CA PRO A 226 4.64 42.40 1.17
C PRO A 226 4.40 41.24 0.20
N ASN A 227 5.45 40.73 -0.47
CA ASN A 227 5.33 39.60 -1.38
C ASN A 227 5.40 38.25 -0.66
N LEU A 228 5.83 38.20 0.61
CA LEU A 228 6.02 36.95 1.34
C LEU A 228 4.72 36.15 1.47
N ILE A 229 3.60 36.82 1.77
CA ILE A 229 2.28 36.17 1.82
C ILE A 229 1.90 35.53 0.48
N ASN A 230 2.18 36.22 -0.63
CA ASN A 230 1.89 35.71 -1.97
C ASN A 230 2.78 34.51 -2.28
N ASN A 231 4.05 34.53 -1.88
CA ASN A 231 4.96 33.40 -2.03
C ASN A 231 4.49 32.17 -1.25
N VAL A 232 4.02 32.36 -0.01
CA VAL A 232 3.43 31.30 0.83
C VAL A 232 2.17 30.73 0.18
N VAL A 233 1.23 31.59 -0.24
CA VAL A 233 0.00 31.15 -0.92
C VAL A 233 0.34 30.38 -2.20
N ASN A 234 1.28 30.87 -3.00
CA ASN A 234 1.71 30.22 -4.24
C ASN A 234 2.35 28.85 -3.98
N SER A 235 3.17 28.69 -2.93
CA SER A 235 3.72 27.37 -2.57
C SER A 235 2.63 26.38 -2.16
N PHE A 236 1.64 26.82 -1.40
CA PHE A 236 0.52 25.97 -1.02
C PHE A 236 -0.40 25.63 -2.22
N ILE A 237 -0.63 26.56 -3.15
CA ILE A 237 -1.38 26.27 -4.38
C ILE A 237 -0.69 25.19 -5.21
N ARG A 238 0.65 25.21 -5.32
CA ARG A 238 1.41 24.16 -6.00
C ARG A 238 1.26 22.81 -5.30
N LEU A 239 1.39 22.77 -3.96
CA LEU A 239 1.15 21.55 -3.18
C LEU A 239 -0.27 21.01 -3.40
N LYS A 240 -1.28 21.87 -3.41
CA LYS A 240 -2.67 21.47 -3.70
C LYS A 240 -2.80 20.79 -5.07
N TYR A 241 -2.12 21.30 -6.09
CA TYR A 241 -2.18 20.72 -7.43
C TYR A 241 -1.72 19.25 -7.41
N LEU A 242 -0.61 18.95 -6.74
CA LEU A 242 -0.11 17.57 -6.58
C LEU A 242 -1.13 16.70 -5.83
N LEU A 243 -1.63 17.18 -4.69
CA LEU A 243 -2.65 16.47 -3.90
C LEU A 243 -3.96 16.25 -4.69
N SER A 244 -4.28 17.11 -5.65
CA SER A 244 -5.45 16.94 -6.51
C SER A 244 -5.28 15.78 -7.49
N ILE A 245 -4.07 15.56 -8.01
CA ILE A 245 -3.73 14.39 -8.84
C ILE A 245 -3.87 13.12 -8.00
N ARG A 246 -3.31 13.11 -6.77
CA ARG A 246 -3.42 11.98 -5.84
C ARG A 246 -4.87 11.62 -5.59
N THR A 247 -5.67 12.61 -5.19
CA THR A 247 -7.06 12.39 -4.75
C THR A 247 -8.01 12.10 -5.90
N GLN A 248 -7.84 12.68 -7.09
CA GLN A 248 -8.81 12.52 -8.18
C GLN A 248 -8.51 11.33 -9.10
N ILE A 249 -7.25 10.89 -9.16
CA ILE A 249 -6.82 9.91 -10.15
C ILE A 249 -6.21 8.69 -9.45
N GLU A 250 -5.12 8.89 -8.71
CA GLU A 250 -4.25 7.78 -8.34
C GLU A 250 -4.75 6.97 -7.15
N LEU A 251 -5.18 7.63 -6.06
CA LEU A 251 -5.72 6.95 -4.88
C LEU A 251 -7.02 6.19 -5.18
N PRO A 252 -8.00 6.75 -5.91
CA PRO A 252 -9.18 6.00 -6.34
C PRO A 252 -8.82 4.80 -7.23
N ALA A 253 -7.89 4.97 -8.18
CA ALA A 253 -7.46 3.88 -9.04
C ALA A 253 -6.75 2.76 -8.26
N LEU A 254 -6.00 3.11 -7.22
CA LEU A 254 -5.31 2.15 -6.36
C LEU A 254 -6.29 1.36 -5.49
N ILE A 255 -7.30 2.04 -4.89
CA ILE A 255 -8.41 1.37 -4.18
C ILE A 255 -9.13 0.40 -5.12
N GLN A 256 -9.46 0.84 -6.33
CA GLN A 256 -10.15 0.00 -7.30
C GLN A 256 -9.32 -1.24 -7.65
N ASN A 257 -8.03 -1.08 -7.95
CA ASN A 257 -7.16 -2.22 -8.28
C ASN A 257 -7.01 -3.20 -7.10
N ALA A 258 -6.93 -2.67 -5.87
CA ALA A 258 -6.90 -3.50 -4.66
C ALA A 258 -8.20 -4.30 -4.49
N GLN A 259 -9.35 -3.66 -4.67
CA GLN A 259 -10.65 -4.31 -4.54
C GLN A 259 -10.86 -5.40 -5.61
N GLU A 260 -10.56 -5.11 -6.86
CA GLU A 260 -10.64 -6.09 -7.95
C GLU A 260 -9.71 -7.28 -7.70
N LEU A 261 -8.51 -7.06 -7.16
CA LEU A 261 -7.59 -8.13 -6.79
C LEU A 261 -8.11 -8.95 -5.60
N ILE A 262 -8.69 -8.30 -4.58
CA ILE A 262 -9.33 -9.00 -3.46
C ILE A 262 -10.44 -9.92 -3.96
N ASP A 263 -11.32 -9.43 -4.83
CA ASP A 263 -12.47 -10.16 -5.33
C ASP A 263 -12.01 -11.40 -6.12
N LEU A 264 -11.02 -11.24 -7.01
CA LEU A 264 -10.44 -12.37 -7.77
C LEU A 264 -9.75 -13.40 -6.88
N LEU A 265 -9.02 -12.98 -5.85
CA LEU A 265 -8.37 -13.90 -4.91
C LEU A 265 -9.40 -14.71 -4.10
N LYS A 266 -10.50 -14.08 -3.68
CA LYS A 266 -11.59 -14.75 -2.95
C LYS A 266 -12.34 -15.73 -3.85
N GLU A 267 -12.57 -15.36 -5.11
CA GLU A 267 -13.22 -16.22 -6.10
C GLU A 267 -12.37 -17.45 -6.45
N GLU A 268 -11.10 -17.26 -6.80
CA GLU A 268 -10.20 -18.33 -7.24
C GLU A 268 -9.92 -19.36 -6.12
N TYR A 269 -9.76 -18.88 -4.88
CA TYR A 269 -9.32 -19.72 -3.76
C TYR A 269 -10.42 -20.03 -2.74
N MET A 270 -11.67 -19.62 -3.01
CA MET A 270 -12.90 -19.96 -2.26
C MET A 270 -12.83 -19.70 -0.75
N PHE A 271 -12.55 -18.46 -0.33
CA PHE A 271 -12.58 -18.08 1.09
C PHE A 271 -13.12 -16.66 1.33
#